data_AF-A0A8C9ZHB8-F1
#
_entry.id   AF-A0A8C9ZHB8-F1
#
_cell.length_a   1.000
_cell.length_b   1.000
_cell.length_c   1.000
_cell.angle_alpha   90.00
_cell.angle_beta   90.00
_cell.angle_gamma   90.00
#
_symmetry.space_group_name_H-M   'P 1'
#
loop_
_entity.id
_entity.type
_entity.pdbx_description
1 polymer ?
#
loop_
_entity_poly.entity_id
_entity_poly.type
_entity_poly.pdbx_seq_one_letter_code
_entity_poly.pdbx_strand_id
1 'polypeptide(L)' 'MPKCPKCQKEVYFAEKVTSLGKDWHRPCLKCEKCNKTLSAGSHAEHDGKPYCHKPCYSALFGPTGFGRGGTESHTYK' A
#
# COMPACT_ATOMS: atom_id res chain seq x y z
N MET A 1 -6.47 -19.76 -10.25
CA MET A 1 -6.12 -18.42 -10.76
C MET A 1 -5.73 -17.54 -9.59
N PRO A 2 -4.79 -16.60 -9.76
CA PRO A 2 -4.40 -15.74 -8.65
C PRO A 2 -5.55 -14.80 -8.28
N LYS A 3 -5.76 -14.63 -6.98
CA LYS A 3 -6.82 -13.77 -6.42
C LYS A 3 -6.21 -12.50 -5.88
N CYS A 4 -6.81 -11.37 -6.23
CA CYS A 4 -6.37 -10.07 -5.74
C CYS A 4 -6.67 -9.97 -4.24
N PRO A 5 -5.68 -9.71 -3.38
CA PRO A 5 -5.91 -9.63 -1.94
C PRO A 5 -6.76 -8.42 -1.54
N LYS A 6 -6.82 -7.36 -2.36
CA LYS A 6 -7.66 -6.18 -2.09
C LYS A 6 -9.16 -6.42 -2.30
N CYS A 7 -9.54 -7.01 -3.42
CA CYS A 7 -10.95 -7.15 -3.81
C CYS A 7 -11.44 -8.60 -3.80
N GLN A 8 -10.54 -9.56 -3.52
CA GLN A 8 -10.79 -11.01 -3.48
C GLN A 8 -11.33 -11.60 -4.80
N LYS A 9 -11.26 -10.84 -5.89
CA LYS A 9 -11.65 -11.27 -7.24
C LYS A 9 -10.46 -11.90 -7.97
N GLU A 10 -10.78 -12.68 -8.99
CA GLU A 10 -9.81 -13.32 -9.87
C GLU A 10 -9.07 -12.27 -10.70
N VAL A 11 -7.75 -12.40 -10.79
CA VAL A 11 -6.89 -11.52 -11.56
C VAL A 11 -6.65 -12.15 -12.94
N TYR A 12 -7.23 -11.55 -13.96
CA TYR A 12 -7.02 -11.97 -15.35
C TYR A 12 -5.68 -11.47 -15.89
N PHE A 13 -5.13 -12.17 -16.88
CA PHE A 13 -3.83 -11.84 -17.48
C PHE A 13 -3.73 -10.40 -18.03
N ALA A 14 -4.84 -9.80 -18.49
CA ALA A 14 -4.86 -8.43 -19.00
C ALA A 14 -4.62 -7.35 -17.92
N GLU A 15 -5.02 -7.64 -16.68
CA GLU A 15 -4.94 -6.69 -15.56
C GLU A 15 -3.99 -7.13 -14.46
N LYS A 16 -3.33 -8.29 -14.64
CA LYS A 16 -2.43 -8.85 -13.64
C LYS A 16 -1.21 -7.96 -13.43
N VAL A 17 -0.95 -7.68 -12.16
CA VAL A 17 0.22 -6.98 -11.71
C VAL A 17 0.84 -7.79 -10.59
N THR A 18 1.97 -8.43 -10.86
CA THR A 18 2.68 -9.21 -9.88
C THR A 18 3.58 -8.28 -9.04
N SER A 19 3.36 -8.26 -7.73
CA SER A 19 4.15 -7.45 -6.80
C SER A 19 4.19 -8.06 -5.41
N LEU A 20 5.35 -7.98 -4.76
CA LEU A 20 5.60 -8.62 -3.45
C LEU A 20 5.24 -10.12 -3.42
N GLY A 21 5.36 -10.80 -4.58
CA GLY A 21 5.02 -12.22 -4.72
C GLY A 21 3.51 -12.52 -4.83
N LYS A 22 2.65 -11.50 -4.96
CA LYS A 22 1.19 -11.65 -5.15
C LYS A 22 0.72 -10.97 -6.42
N ASP A 23 -0.39 -11.43 -6.99
CA ASP A 23 -1.00 -10.75 -8.13
C ASP A 23 -2.15 -9.84 -7.71
N TRP A 24 -2.16 -8.66 -8.32
CA TRP A 24 -3.09 -7.59 -8.07
C TRP A 24 -3.72 -7.15 -9.37
N HIS A 25 -4.89 -6.52 -9.30
CA HIS A 25 -5.39 -5.74 -10.44
C HIS A 25 -4.68 -4.39 -10.50
N ARG A 26 -4.36 -3.90 -11.70
CA ARG A 26 -3.89 -2.52 -11.95
C ARG A 26 -4.68 -1.45 -11.15
N PRO A 27 -6.03 -1.43 -11.16
CA PRO A 27 -6.81 -0.47 -10.37
C PRO A 27 -6.87 -0.77 -8.86
N CYS A 28 -6.57 -2.01 -8.45
CA CYS A 28 -6.53 -2.38 -7.04
C CYS A 28 -5.22 -1.98 -6.37
N LEU A 29 -4.14 -1.86 -7.15
CA LEU A 29 -2.83 -1.42 -6.69
C LEU A 29 -2.78 0.10 -6.42
N LYS A 30 -3.66 0.57 -5.54
CA LYS A 30 -3.77 1.98 -5.12
C LYS A 30 -3.71 2.07 -3.61
N CYS A 31 -2.96 3.05 -3.12
CA CYS A 31 -2.79 3.27 -1.69
C CYS A 31 -4.14 3.46 -1.00
N GLU A 32 -4.45 2.68 0.03
CA GLU A 32 -5.73 2.84 0.75
C GLU A 32 -5.80 4.18 1.50
N LYS A 33 -4.66 4.74 1.89
CA LYS A 33 -4.60 5.98 2.68
C LYS A 33 -4.75 7.25 1.85
N CYS A 34 -4.02 7.33 0.72
CA CYS A 34 -4.00 8.54 -0.12
C CYS A 34 -4.64 8.33 -1.49
N ASN A 35 -5.17 7.14 -1.77
CA ASN A 35 -5.78 6.75 -3.06
C ASN A 35 -4.86 6.90 -4.28
N LYS A 36 -3.55 7.10 -4.07
CA LYS A 36 -2.56 7.21 -5.13
C LYS A 36 -2.36 5.87 -5.82
N THR A 37 -2.43 5.86 -7.15
CA THR A 37 -2.05 4.69 -7.96
C THR A 37 -0.59 4.36 -7.71
N LEU A 38 -0.31 3.12 -7.35
CA LEU A 38 1.02 2.63 -7.04
C LEU A 38 1.58 1.86 -8.23
N SER A 39 2.90 1.85 -8.33
CA SER A 39 3.59 1.03 -9.33
C SER A 39 3.89 -0.36 -8.76
N ALA A 40 3.90 -1.35 -9.65
CA ALA A 40 4.36 -2.70 -9.33
C ALA A 40 5.82 -2.64 -8.87
N GLY A 41 6.11 -3.14 -7.66
CA GLY A 41 7.45 -3.21 -7.11
C GLY A 41 7.90 -1.98 -6.30
N SER A 42 7.12 -0.89 -6.29
CA SER A 42 7.42 0.30 -5.48
C SER A 42 6.24 0.66 -4.57
N HIS A 43 5.77 -0.31 -3.79
CA HIS A 43 4.80 -0.10 -2.73
C HIS A 43 4.98 -1.11 -1.61
N ALA A 44 4.36 -0.82 -0.47
CA ALA A 44 4.29 -1.74 0.65
C ALA A 44 2.89 -2.36 0.72
N GLU A 45 2.81 -3.62 1.14
CA GLU A 45 1.56 -4.29 1.46
C GLU A 45 1.42 -4.39 2.98
N HIS A 46 0.23 -4.13 3.50
CA HIS A 46 -0.14 -4.48 4.87
C HIS A 46 -1.55 -5.07 4.88
N ASP A 47 -1.73 -6.24 5.49
CA ASP A 47 -3.04 -6.92 5.63
C ASP A 47 -3.80 -7.07 4.30
N GLY A 48 -3.09 -7.39 3.20
CA GLY A 48 -3.71 -7.50 1.87
C GLY A 48 -4.11 -6.17 1.23
N LYS A 49 -3.76 -5.03 1.83
CA LYS A 49 -4.01 -3.69 1.30
C LYS A 49 -2.68 -3.04 0.88
N PRO A 50 -2.64 -2.40 -0.30
CA PRO A 50 -1.43 -1.74 -0.77
C PRO A 50 -1.36 -0.30 -0.22
N TYR A 51 -0.16 0.13 0.13
CA TYR A 51 0.17 1.45 0.70
C TYR A 51 1.44 2.03 0.07
N CYS A 52 1.54 3.36 0.01
CA CYS A 52 2.80 4.01 -0.36
C CYS A 52 3.91 3.64 0.63
N HIS A 53 5.12 3.34 0.15
CA HIS A 53 6.29 3.12 1.03
C HIS A 53 6.47 4.26 2.03
N LYS A 54 6.41 5.51 1.57
CA LYS A 54 6.45 6.72 2.41
C LYS A 54 5.50 7.79 1.83
N PRO A 55 4.84 8.61 2.67
CA PRO A 55 4.77 8.51 4.13
C PRO A 55 3.70 7.53 4.64
N CYS A 56 2.79 7.03 3.79
CA CYS A 56 1.59 6.31 4.26
C CYS A 56 1.88 5.05 5.09
N TYR A 57 2.73 4.14 4.58
CA TYR A 57 3.04 2.90 5.29
C TYR A 57 3.81 3.19 6.58
N SER A 58 4.83 4.06 6.53
CA SER A 58 5.60 4.45 7.72
C SER A 58 4.77 5.20 8.77
N ALA A 59 3.79 6.01 8.37
CA ALA A 59 2.92 6.72 9.31
C ALA A 59 1.87 5.83 9.98
N LEU A 60 1.46 4.73 9.33
CA LEU A 60 0.46 3.80 9.85
C LEU A 60 1.08 2.61 10.59
N PHE A 61 2.20 2.09 10.07
CA PHE A 61 2.83 0.83 10.50
C PHE A 61 4.32 0.98 10.86
N GLY A 62 4.86 2.20 10.79
CA GLY A 62 6.20 2.47 11.31
C GLY A 62 6.24 2.34 12.82
N PRO A 63 7.44 2.19 13.41
CA PRO A 63 7.60 2.10 14.85
C PRO A 63 7.03 3.38 15.49
N THR A 64 5.85 3.26 16.08
CA THR A 64 5.24 4.32 16.87
C THR A 64 5.95 4.30 18.20
N GLY A 65 7.12 4.94 18.25
CA GLY A 65 7.90 5.11 19.47
C GLY A 65 7.10 5.92 20.47
N PHE A 66 6.45 5.24 21.41
CA PHE A 66 5.89 5.88 22.60
C PHE A 66 7.07 6.30 23.49
N GLY A 67 7.64 7.46 23.18
CA GLY A 67 8.68 8.13 23.95
C GLY A 67 8.41 9.62 23.89
N ARG A 68 8.10 10.21 25.05
CA ARG A 68 7.83 11.65 25.22
C ARG A 68 8.94 12.49 24.58
N GLY A 69 8.58 13.52 23.81
CA GLY A 69 9.48 14.65 23.57
C GLY A 69 9.42 15.22 22.16
N GLY A 70 8.76 16.37 22.01
CA GLY A 70 9.03 17.35 20.95
C GLY A 70 8.24 17.17 19.66
N THR A 71 7.66 18.29 19.20
CA THR A 71 7.38 18.69 17.81
C THR A 71 7.97 17.73 16.77
N GLU A 72 7.27 17.29 15.72
CA GLU A 72 7.07 18.12 14.51
C GLU A 72 5.77 17.78 13.77
N SER A 73 5.08 18.83 13.40
CA SER A 73 3.81 18.87 12.69
C SER A 73 3.90 18.18 11.33
N HIS A 74 3.00 17.23 11.06
CA HIS A 74 2.64 16.88 9.70
C HIS A 74 1.85 18.04 9.08
N THR A 75 2.54 19.11 8.69
CA THR A 75 1.99 20.08 7.75
C THR A 75 2.16 19.51 6.34
N TYR A 76 1.05 19.05 5.76
CA TYR A 76 0.95 18.86 4.32
C TYR A 76 0.70 20.25 3.72
N LYS A 77 1.74 20.83 3.10
CA LYS A 77 1.63 22.02 2.24
C LYS A 77 1.49 21.55 0.80
#